data_AF-A0A959I787-F1
#
_entry.id   AF-A0A959I787-F1
#
_cell.length_a   1.000
_cell.length_b   1.000
_cell.length_c   1.000
_cell.angle_alpha   90.00
_cell.angle_beta   90.00
_cell.angle_gamma   90.00
#
_symmetry.space_group_name_H-M   'P 1'
#
loop_
_entity.id
_entity.type
_entity.pdbx_description
1 polymer ?
#
loop_
_entity_poly.entity_id
_entity_poly.type
_entity_poly.pdbx_seq_one_letter_code
_entity_poly.pdbx_strand_id
1 'polypeptide(L)'
;MKRLLSTFSFVCLLALAGLQAQYEAVPNALGVRMTFVNFHYPNITADGNRLFRTKNYSPGLEVEYVRHIGRYFNVALPLTIGKGDLPINTGNADNGNLISSFEAQIQIKLFQPDNIIYPYLYTGAGGLIELDNDQQFDFMIPAGLGLNIRIGNHFYWSNKGQYTFSTADLRDNIRFNTGFLFILGQYGGGDKGGKEPDVEDTDGDGVSDVMDECPEVPGTAATFGCPDTDGDGIGDPSDKCPTLAGPAELDGCPDADGDGVTDKDDDCP
;
A
#
# COMPACT_ATOMS: atom_id res chain seq x y z
N MET A 1 -33.04 12.23 2.83
CA MET A 1 -32.20 11.02 2.56
C MET A 1 -31.55 11.00 1.16
N LYS A 2 -32.09 11.63 0.10
CA LYS A 2 -31.43 11.68 -1.23
C LYS A 2 -30.23 12.63 -1.37
N ARG A 3 -29.92 13.46 -0.36
CA ARG A 3 -28.83 14.45 -0.42
C ARG A 3 -27.51 14.02 0.23
N LEU A 4 -27.52 12.96 1.08
CA LEU A 4 -26.29 12.44 1.70
C LEU A 4 -25.52 11.45 0.82
N LEU A 5 -26.20 10.70 -0.06
CA LEU A 5 -25.53 9.79 -1.01
C LEU A 5 -24.71 10.55 -2.08
N SER A 6 -25.15 11.75 -2.46
CA SER A 6 -24.45 12.56 -3.46
C SER A 6 -23.15 13.16 -2.92
N THR A 7 -23.14 13.58 -1.65
CA THR A 7 -21.96 14.18 -1.02
C THR A 7 -20.88 13.15 -0.68
N PHE A 8 -21.25 11.92 -0.32
CA PHE A 8 -20.27 10.86 -0.05
C PHE A 8 -19.61 10.34 -1.34
N SER A 9 -20.38 10.27 -2.44
CA SER A 9 -19.85 9.93 -3.76
C SER A 9 -18.87 10.99 -4.31
N PHE A 10 -19.01 12.26 -3.91
CA PHE A 10 -18.13 13.34 -4.34
C PHE A 10 -16.85 13.45 -3.49
N VAL A 11 -16.92 13.16 -2.19
CA VAL A 11 -15.73 13.16 -1.31
C VAL A 11 -14.82 11.95 -1.58
N CYS A 12 -15.38 10.79 -1.95
CA CYS A 12 -14.58 9.63 -2.35
C CYS A 12 -13.88 9.83 -3.72
N LEU A 13 -14.51 10.56 -4.65
CA LEU A 13 -13.88 10.96 -5.93
C LEU A 13 -12.83 12.08 -5.76
N LEU A 14 -13.01 13.00 -4.80
CA LEU A 14 -12.03 14.07 -4.53
C LEU A 14 -10.80 13.59 -3.76
N ALA A 15 -10.93 12.55 -2.93
CA ALA A 15 -9.77 11.92 -2.28
C ALA A 15 -8.86 11.16 -3.29
N LEU A 16 -9.40 10.76 -4.44
CA LEU A 16 -8.63 10.15 -5.54
C LEU A 16 -7.86 11.19 -6.37
N ALA A 17 -8.28 12.46 -6.36
CA ALA A 17 -7.68 13.53 -7.16
C ALA A 17 -6.50 14.24 -6.48
N GLY A 18 -6.34 14.12 -5.16
CA GLY A 18 -5.33 14.85 -4.37
C GLY A 18 -4.00 14.13 -4.14
N LEU A 19 -3.89 12.85 -4.49
CA LEU A 19 -2.64 12.10 -4.41
C LEU A 19 -1.94 12.16 -5.77
N GLN A 20 -1.23 13.25 -6.06
CA GLN A 20 -0.14 13.19 -7.03
C GLN A 20 1.09 12.60 -6.33
N ALA A 21 1.12 11.28 -6.19
CA ALA A 21 2.38 10.60 -6.01
C ALA A 21 3.07 10.58 -7.38
N GLN A 22 4.10 11.40 -7.53
CA GLN A 22 4.96 11.52 -8.73
C GLN A 22 5.90 10.31 -8.87
N TYR A 23 5.33 9.11 -8.88
CA TYR A 23 6.07 7.87 -9.14
C TYR A 23 5.48 7.18 -10.37
N GLU A 24 5.93 7.64 -11.54
CA GLU A 24 5.61 7.06 -12.84
C GLU A 24 6.48 5.83 -13.07
N ALA A 25 6.10 4.67 -12.52
CA ALA A 25 6.78 3.41 -12.86
C ALA A 25 5.95 2.13 -12.69
N VAL A 26 4.83 2.13 -11.95
CA VAL A 26 3.99 0.92 -11.83
C VAL A 26 2.55 1.24 -12.21
N PRO A 27 2.03 0.65 -13.31
CA PRO A 27 0.66 0.89 -13.72
C PRO A 27 -0.30 0.37 -12.65
N ASN A 28 -1.42 1.08 -12.41
CA ASN A 28 -2.47 0.64 -11.47
C ASN A 28 -2.95 -0.78 -11.83
N ALA A 29 -3.59 -1.49 -10.91
CA ALA A 29 -4.11 -2.81 -11.19
C ALA A 29 -5.61 -2.93 -10.90
N LEU A 30 -6.28 -3.82 -11.62
CA LEU A 30 -7.65 -4.23 -11.39
C LEU A 30 -7.66 -5.70 -11.01
N GLY A 31 -8.29 -6.04 -9.89
CA GLY A 31 -8.48 -7.41 -9.43
C GLY A 31 -9.92 -7.85 -9.64
N VAL A 32 -10.10 -9.10 -10.07
CA VAL A 32 -11.39 -9.79 -10.04
C VAL A 32 -11.18 -11.15 -9.39
N ARG A 33 -11.82 -11.37 -8.24
CA ARG A 33 -11.64 -12.60 -7.45
C ARG A 33 -12.98 -13.18 -7.02
N MET A 34 -13.06 -14.50 -7.01
CA MET A 34 -14.09 -15.17 -6.23
C MET A 34 -13.73 -15.04 -4.75
N THR A 35 -14.71 -14.71 -3.92
CA THR A 35 -14.55 -14.69 -2.46
C THR A 35 -15.39 -15.78 -1.82
N PHE A 36 -14.90 -16.32 -0.71
CA PHE A 36 -15.57 -17.31 0.11
C PHE A 36 -15.50 -16.82 1.55
N VAL A 37 -16.66 -16.44 2.11
CA VAL A 37 -16.76 -15.85 3.45
C VAL A 37 -17.40 -16.83 4.43
N ASN A 38 -16.89 -16.86 5.67
CA ASN A 38 -17.44 -17.67 6.74
C ASN A 38 -17.58 -16.82 8.01
N PHE A 39 -18.83 -16.49 8.35
CA PHE A 39 -19.20 -15.77 9.58
C PHE A 39 -19.39 -16.71 10.79
N HIS A 40 -19.46 -18.03 10.59
CA HIS A 40 -19.71 -18.96 11.69
C HIS A 40 -18.46 -19.25 12.51
N TYR A 41 -17.34 -19.50 11.84
CA TYR A 41 -16.12 -19.99 12.47
C TYR A 41 -15.48 -19.00 13.48
N PRO A 42 -15.66 -17.67 13.36
CA PRO A 42 -15.23 -16.75 14.42
C PRO A 42 -16.28 -16.58 15.55
N ASN A 43 -17.57 -16.77 15.26
CA ASN A 43 -18.65 -16.31 16.13
C ASN A 43 -19.40 -17.41 16.89
N ILE A 44 -19.39 -18.66 16.41
CA ILE A 44 -20.07 -19.78 17.05
C ILE A 44 -19.08 -20.91 17.35
N THR A 45 -18.77 -21.10 18.62
CA THR A 45 -17.75 -22.07 19.11
C THR A 45 -18.33 -23.44 19.53
N ALA A 46 -19.66 -23.64 19.47
CA ALA A 46 -20.32 -24.75 20.17
C ALA A 46 -20.05 -26.18 19.64
N ASP A 47 -19.34 -26.38 18.51
CA ASP A 47 -19.33 -27.69 17.80
C ASP A 47 -17.96 -28.15 17.23
N GLY A 48 -16.84 -27.70 17.80
CA GLY A 48 -15.49 -28.17 17.39
C GLY A 48 -14.99 -27.63 16.04
N ASN A 49 -13.77 -28.04 15.65
CA ASN A 49 -12.96 -27.46 14.55
C ASN A 49 -13.66 -27.43 13.18
N ARG A 50 -14.37 -26.33 12.89
CA ARG A 50 -15.14 -26.09 11.66
C ARG A 50 -14.42 -25.24 10.60
N LEU A 51 -13.14 -24.91 10.77
CA LEU A 51 -12.39 -24.06 9.82
C LEU A 51 -12.44 -24.60 8.39
N PHE A 52 -12.33 -25.93 8.23
CA PHE A 52 -12.30 -26.57 6.92
C PHE A 52 -13.67 -27.08 6.45
N ARG A 53 -14.76 -26.73 7.15
CA ARG A 53 -16.10 -27.17 6.75
C ARG A 53 -16.62 -26.28 5.62
N THR A 54 -16.45 -26.75 4.40
CA THR A 54 -16.81 -26.04 3.16
C THR A 54 -18.26 -25.55 3.09
N LYS A 55 -19.20 -26.20 3.79
CA LYS A 55 -20.61 -25.80 3.85
C LYS A 55 -20.86 -24.45 4.52
N ASN A 56 -19.90 -23.94 5.30
CA ASN A 56 -20.04 -22.68 6.02
C ASN A 56 -19.42 -21.50 5.26
N TYR A 57 -18.95 -21.74 4.03
CA TYR A 57 -18.38 -20.71 3.16
C TYR A 57 -19.41 -20.30 2.12
N SER A 58 -19.82 -19.05 2.18
CA SER A 58 -20.74 -18.45 1.22
C SER A 58 -19.94 -17.79 0.09
N PRO A 59 -20.29 -18.02 -1.19
CA PRO A 59 -19.54 -17.47 -2.32
C PRO A 59 -19.94 -16.02 -2.63
N GLY A 60 -19.00 -15.29 -3.21
CA GLY A 60 -19.19 -13.94 -3.75
C GLY A 60 -18.14 -13.57 -4.78
N LEU A 61 -18.18 -12.31 -5.21
CA LEU A 61 -17.26 -11.70 -6.15
C LEU A 61 -16.63 -10.45 -5.51
N GLU A 62 -15.32 -10.33 -5.62
CA GLU A 62 -14.56 -9.13 -5.29
C GLU A 62 -14.04 -8.49 -6.58
N VAL A 63 -14.25 -7.19 -6.72
CA VAL A 63 -13.57 -6.33 -7.68
C VAL A 63 -12.69 -5.37 -6.89
N GLU A 64 -11.40 -5.32 -7.20
CA GLU A 64 -10.42 -4.53 -6.44
C GLU A 64 -9.71 -3.57 -7.36
N TYR A 65 -9.68 -2.28 -7.03
CA TYR A 65 -8.74 -1.37 -7.66
C TYR A 65 -7.50 -1.25 -6.78
N VAL A 66 -6.31 -1.38 -7.36
CA VAL A 66 -5.03 -1.27 -6.64
C VAL A 66 -4.22 -0.15 -7.24
N ARG A 67 -3.84 0.81 -6.40
CA ARG A 67 -2.90 1.86 -6.71
C ARG A 67 -1.56 1.54 -6.06
N HIS A 68 -0.51 1.44 -6.85
CA HIS A 68 0.85 1.26 -6.34
C HIS A 68 1.37 2.60 -5.83
N ILE A 69 1.84 2.63 -4.58
CA ILE A 69 2.41 3.82 -3.93
C ILE A 69 3.85 3.49 -3.57
N GLY A 70 4.73 3.63 -4.57
CA GLY A 70 6.15 3.32 -4.45
C GLY A 70 6.49 1.82 -4.42
N ARG A 71 7.72 1.53 -3.99
CA ARG A 71 8.31 0.19 -4.08
C ARG A 71 7.64 -0.82 -3.16
N TYR A 72 7.24 -0.43 -1.95
CA TYR A 72 6.82 -1.34 -0.87
C TYR A 72 5.34 -1.28 -0.50
N PHE A 73 4.59 -0.27 -0.95
CA PHE A 73 3.21 -0.06 -0.52
C PHE A 73 2.25 -0.03 -1.70
N ASN A 74 1.04 -0.54 -1.47
CA ASN A 74 -0.11 -0.29 -2.32
C ASN A 74 -1.27 0.23 -1.48
N VAL A 75 -2.15 1.00 -2.11
CA VAL A 75 -3.50 1.24 -1.63
C VAL A 75 -4.45 0.43 -2.49
N ALA A 76 -5.35 -0.33 -1.86
CA ALA A 76 -6.34 -1.14 -2.54
C ALA A 76 -7.75 -0.82 -2.06
N LEU A 77 -8.70 -0.82 -3.01
CA LEU A 77 -10.11 -0.54 -2.79
C LEU A 77 -10.93 -1.74 -3.28
N PRO A 78 -11.05 -2.81 -2.48
CA PRO A 78 -11.93 -3.92 -2.80
C PRO A 78 -13.39 -3.58 -2.54
N LEU A 79 -14.22 -3.86 -3.53
CA LEU A 79 -15.67 -3.95 -3.43
C LEU A 79 -16.05 -5.43 -3.58
N THR A 80 -16.76 -5.96 -2.60
CA THR A 80 -17.23 -7.34 -2.60
C THR A 80 -18.75 -7.37 -2.61
N ILE A 81 -19.34 -8.27 -3.40
CA ILE A 81 -20.76 -8.59 -3.39
C ILE A 81 -20.93 -10.11 -3.37
N GLY A 82 -21.81 -10.64 -2.53
CA GLY A 82 -21.97 -12.08 -2.41
C GLY A 82 -23.07 -12.47 -1.46
N LYS A 83 -23.18 -13.76 -1.19
CA LYS A 83 -24.05 -14.27 -0.13
C LYS A 83 -23.26 -14.38 1.18
N GLY A 84 -23.93 -14.25 2.31
CA GLY A 84 -23.40 -14.54 3.62
C GLY A 84 -24.42 -15.32 4.44
N ASP A 85 -24.01 -16.45 5.00
CA ASP A 85 -24.79 -17.16 6.01
C ASP A 85 -24.47 -16.56 7.38
N LEU A 86 -25.37 -15.70 7.87
CA LEU A 86 -25.13 -14.84 9.01
C LEU A 86 -25.66 -15.49 10.30
N PRO A 87 -24.79 -15.71 11.30
CA PRO A 87 -25.23 -16.15 12.62
C PRO A 87 -26.20 -15.16 13.27
N ILE A 88 -27.19 -15.70 13.98
CA ILE A 88 -28.08 -14.94 14.87
C ILE A 88 -28.01 -15.48 16.30
N ASN A 89 -28.41 -14.66 17.27
CA ASN A 89 -28.28 -14.94 18.72
C ASN A 89 -28.97 -16.23 19.20
N THR A 90 -29.79 -16.88 18.38
CA THR A 90 -30.44 -18.17 18.68
C THR A 90 -29.60 -19.38 18.27
N GLY A 91 -28.38 -19.19 17.76
CA GLY A 91 -27.49 -20.26 17.29
C GLY A 91 -27.86 -20.85 15.93
N ASN A 92 -28.95 -20.36 15.33
CA ASN A 92 -29.29 -20.60 13.93
C ASN A 92 -28.59 -19.57 13.03
N ALA A 93 -28.54 -19.84 11.73
CA ALA A 93 -28.08 -18.89 10.72
C ALA A 93 -29.23 -18.48 9.83
N ASP A 94 -29.24 -17.20 9.45
CA ASP A 94 -30.05 -16.75 8.33
C ASP A 94 -29.27 -17.04 7.04
N ASN A 95 -29.82 -17.94 6.23
CA ASN A 95 -29.09 -18.50 5.09
C ASN A 95 -29.33 -17.66 3.84
N GLY A 96 -28.24 -17.25 3.19
CA GLY A 96 -28.29 -16.67 1.87
C GLY A 96 -28.56 -15.17 1.79
N ASN A 97 -28.30 -14.41 2.86
CA ASN A 97 -28.42 -12.95 2.85
C ASN A 97 -27.45 -12.36 1.84
N LEU A 98 -27.94 -11.45 1.00
CA LEU A 98 -27.10 -10.71 0.08
C LEU A 98 -26.31 -9.65 0.88
N ILE A 99 -24.99 -9.73 0.79
CA ILE A 99 -24.08 -8.80 1.44
C ILE A 99 -23.23 -8.06 0.41
N SER A 100 -22.85 -6.83 0.75
CA SER A 100 -21.84 -6.07 0.04
C SER A 100 -20.87 -5.47 1.04
N SER A 101 -19.57 -5.50 0.75
CA SER A 101 -18.58 -4.81 1.57
C SER A 101 -17.65 -3.95 0.73
N PHE A 102 -17.30 -2.79 1.25
CA PHE A 102 -16.33 -1.88 0.65
C PHE A 102 -15.27 -1.54 1.67
N GLU A 103 -14.00 -1.63 1.27
CA GLU A 103 -12.86 -1.45 2.17
C GLU A 103 -11.80 -0.58 1.52
N ALA A 104 -11.06 0.16 2.33
CA ALA A 104 -9.82 0.83 1.97
C ALA A 104 -8.67 0.13 2.69
N GLN A 105 -7.77 -0.49 1.93
CA GLN A 105 -6.69 -1.32 2.42
C GLN A 105 -5.33 -0.72 2.06
N ILE A 106 -4.38 -0.80 2.99
CA ILE A 106 -2.96 -0.62 2.72
C ILE A 106 -2.33 -2.01 2.62
N GLN A 107 -1.59 -2.26 1.55
CA GLN A 107 -0.87 -3.52 1.33
C GLN A 107 0.64 -3.26 1.42
N ILE A 108 1.33 -4.05 2.24
CA ILE A 108 2.77 -4.01 2.46
C ILE A 108 3.38 -5.22 1.76
N LYS A 109 4.27 -4.95 0.80
CA LYS A 109 4.93 -5.97 -0.01
C LYS A 109 6.12 -6.54 0.77
N LEU A 110 6.21 -7.86 0.87
CA LEU A 110 7.29 -8.52 1.63
C LEU A 110 8.56 -8.76 0.81
N PHE A 111 8.44 -8.83 -0.52
CA PHE A 111 9.57 -8.99 -1.44
C PHE A 111 9.43 -8.04 -2.64
N GLN A 112 10.52 -7.86 -3.38
CA GLN A 112 10.56 -6.99 -4.55
C GLN A 112 9.61 -7.47 -5.67
N PRO A 113 9.03 -6.54 -6.47
CA PRO A 113 8.02 -6.85 -7.48
C PRO A 113 8.46 -7.82 -8.57
N ASP A 114 9.75 -7.92 -8.86
CA ASP A 114 10.30 -8.70 -9.99
C ASP A 114 10.34 -10.21 -9.77
N ASN A 115 9.93 -10.66 -8.60
CA ASN A 115 9.81 -12.08 -8.30
C ASN A 115 8.52 -12.66 -8.88
N ILE A 116 8.59 -13.92 -9.32
CA ILE A 116 7.42 -14.70 -9.76
C ILE A 116 6.37 -14.80 -8.67
N ILE A 117 6.80 -14.83 -7.41
CA ILE A 117 5.94 -14.91 -6.23
C ILE A 117 6.05 -13.60 -5.46
N TYR A 118 4.88 -13.03 -5.17
CA TYR A 118 4.74 -11.74 -4.54
C TYR A 118 3.76 -11.84 -3.36
N PRO A 119 4.27 -12.15 -2.16
CA PRO A 119 3.48 -12.14 -0.95
C PRO A 119 3.42 -10.73 -0.34
N TYR A 120 2.29 -10.41 0.26
CA TYR A 120 2.04 -9.14 0.91
C TYR A 120 1.17 -9.32 2.15
N LEU A 121 1.32 -8.41 3.10
CA LEU A 121 0.40 -8.26 4.22
C LEU A 121 -0.53 -7.08 3.93
N TYR A 122 -1.72 -7.07 4.51
CA TYR A 122 -2.59 -5.92 4.38
C TYR A 122 -3.50 -5.74 5.59
N THR A 123 -3.89 -4.49 5.79
CA THR A 123 -4.88 -4.09 6.78
C THR A 123 -5.66 -2.88 6.26
N GLY A 124 -6.78 -2.56 6.87
CA GLY A 124 -7.58 -1.43 6.41
C GLY A 124 -8.77 -1.12 7.30
N ALA A 125 -9.70 -0.38 6.73
CA ALA A 125 -10.99 -0.09 7.31
C ALA A 125 -12.05 -0.08 6.21
N GLY A 126 -13.27 -0.43 6.56
CA GLY A 126 -14.37 -0.49 5.62
C GLY A 126 -15.70 -0.71 6.30
N GLY A 127 -16.67 -1.15 5.52
CA GLY A 127 -17.92 -1.61 6.09
C GLY A 127 -18.61 -2.64 5.23
N LEU A 128 -19.57 -3.31 5.86
CA LEU A 128 -20.46 -4.30 5.28
C LEU A 128 -21.89 -3.80 5.36
N ILE A 129 -22.65 -4.06 4.30
CA ILE A 129 -24.06 -3.74 4.17
C ILE A 129 -24.79 -5.06 3.91
N GLU A 130 -25.75 -5.37 4.77
CA GLU A 130 -26.71 -6.45 4.55
C GLU A 130 -27.87 -5.91 3.69
N LEU A 131 -27.93 -6.29 2.42
CA LEU A 131 -28.90 -5.72 1.48
C LEU A 131 -30.34 -6.20 1.75
N ASP A 132 -30.50 -7.38 2.35
CA ASP A 132 -31.80 -7.97 2.64
C ASP A 132 -32.35 -7.57 4.02
N ASN A 133 -31.52 -6.97 4.89
CA ASN A 133 -31.85 -6.70 6.29
C ASN A 133 -31.65 -5.20 6.62
N ASP A 134 -32.66 -4.38 6.28
CA ASP A 134 -32.73 -2.94 6.52
C ASP A 134 -31.54 -2.09 6.02
N GLN A 135 -30.64 -2.65 5.20
CA GLN A 135 -29.42 -1.99 4.71
C GLN A 135 -28.54 -1.47 5.86
N GLN A 136 -28.47 -2.22 6.95
CA GLN A 136 -27.61 -1.87 8.08
C GLN A 136 -26.15 -1.83 7.62
N PHE A 137 -25.46 -0.73 7.95
CA PHE A 137 -24.03 -0.55 7.71
C PHE A 137 -23.25 -0.89 8.97
N ASP A 138 -22.35 -1.85 8.87
CA ASP A 138 -21.47 -2.27 9.95
C ASP A 138 -20.03 -1.89 9.63
N PHE A 139 -19.35 -1.25 10.59
CA PHE A 139 -17.94 -0.92 10.43
C PHE A 139 -17.06 -2.16 10.61
N MET A 140 -15.99 -2.24 9.83
CA MET A 140 -15.12 -3.40 9.79
C MET A 140 -13.64 -3.02 9.65
N ILE A 141 -12.78 -3.80 10.30
CA ILE A 141 -11.32 -3.73 10.20
C ILE A 141 -10.81 -5.05 9.61
N PRO A 142 -10.48 -5.09 8.31
CA PRO A 142 -9.85 -6.24 7.68
C PRO A 142 -8.35 -6.30 7.99
N ALA A 143 -7.84 -7.49 8.26
CA ALA A 143 -6.40 -7.78 8.32
C ALA A 143 -6.12 -9.13 7.68
N GLY A 144 -5.06 -9.22 6.88
CA GLY A 144 -4.81 -10.43 6.13
C GLY A 144 -3.45 -10.49 5.46
N LEU A 145 -3.31 -11.58 4.70
CA LEU A 145 -2.15 -11.87 3.88
C LEU A 145 -2.62 -12.18 2.47
N GLY A 146 -1.79 -11.82 1.50
CA GLY A 146 -2.03 -12.09 0.10
C GLY A 146 -0.81 -12.67 -0.58
N LEU A 147 -1.06 -13.40 -1.65
CA LEU A 147 -0.06 -14.05 -2.48
C LEU A 147 -0.45 -13.86 -3.94
N ASN A 148 0.34 -13.08 -4.67
CA ASN A 148 0.24 -12.97 -6.11
C ASN A 148 1.31 -13.85 -6.74
N ILE A 149 0.92 -14.63 -7.74
CA ILE A 149 1.81 -15.46 -8.54
C ILE A 149 1.74 -14.93 -9.96
N ARG A 150 2.86 -14.46 -10.50
CA ARG A 150 2.95 -13.97 -11.88
C ARG A 150 2.76 -15.15 -12.82
N ILE A 151 1.69 -15.13 -13.62
CA ILE A 151 1.38 -16.17 -14.60
C ILE A 151 1.57 -15.68 -16.04
N GLY A 152 1.72 -14.38 -16.22
CA GLY A 152 2.05 -13.75 -17.48
C GLY A 152 2.47 -12.32 -17.26
N ASN A 153 2.66 -11.62 -18.37
CA ASN A 153 3.14 -10.24 -18.37
C ASN A 153 2.17 -9.30 -17.62
N HIS A 154 0.88 -9.38 -17.91
CA HIS A 154 -0.11 -8.47 -17.31
C HIS A 154 -0.99 -9.13 -16.24
N PHE A 155 -0.73 -10.39 -15.90
CA PHE A 155 -1.66 -11.21 -15.12
C PHE A 155 -0.96 -11.89 -13.95
N TYR A 156 -1.54 -11.72 -12.77
CA TYR A 156 -1.20 -12.48 -11.58
C TYR A 156 -2.38 -13.34 -11.17
N TRP A 157 -2.12 -14.60 -10.83
CA TRP A 157 -3.05 -15.36 -10.02
C TRP A 157 -2.91 -14.88 -8.57
N SER A 158 -3.98 -14.30 -8.03
CA SER A 158 -3.98 -13.57 -6.78
C SER A 158 -4.88 -14.25 -5.76
N ASN A 159 -4.31 -14.56 -4.59
CA ASN A 159 -5.00 -15.21 -3.49
C ASN A 159 -4.91 -14.32 -2.24
N LYS A 160 -6.00 -14.17 -1.49
CA LYS A 160 -6.03 -13.43 -0.21
C LYS A 160 -6.65 -14.30 0.88
N GLY A 161 -6.06 -14.29 2.07
CA GLY A 161 -6.65 -14.79 3.30
C GLY A 161 -6.85 -13.63 4.26
N GLN A 162 -8.07 -13.45 4.75
CA GLN A 162 -8.46 -12.30 5.57
C GLN A 162 -9.20 -12.74 6.81
N TYR A 163 -8.86 -12.14 7.95
CA TYR A 163 -9.76 -12.05 9.08
C TYR A 163 -10.33 -10.63 9.14
N THR A 164 -11.62 -10.51 9.42
CA THR A 164 -12.27 -9.20 9.53
C THR A 164 -12.90 -9.09 10.91
N PHE A 165 -12.49 -8.07 11.65
CA PHE A 165 -13.14 -7.65 12.89
C PHE A 165 -14.31 -6.73 12.55
N SER A 166 -15.48 -6.95 13.15
CA SER A 166 -16.65 -6.11 12.97
C SER A 166 -17.07 -5.48 14.30
N THR A 167 -17.65 -4.28 14.23
CA THR A 167 -18.29 -3.66 15.40
C THR A 167 -19.68 -4.23 15.69
N ALA A 168 -20.25 -4.99 14.75
CA ALA A 168 -21.56 -5.60 14.91
C ALA A 168 -21.45 -7.02 15.47
N ASP A 169 -22.43 -7.38 16.29
CA ASP A 169 -22.47 -8.67 16.95
C ASP A 169 -22.53 -9.81 15.93
N LEU A 170 -21.67 -10.82 16.12
CA LEU A 170 -21.59 -12.01 15.28
C LEU A 170 -21.27 -11.73 13.80
N ARG A 171 -20.55 -10.62 13.50
CA ARG A 171 -20.17 -10.24 12.13
C ARG A 171 -18.68 -10.39 11.82
N ASP A 172 -17.88 -10.83 12.78
CA ASP A 172 -16.51 -11.25 12.50
C ASP A 172 -16.52 -12.36 11.46
N ASN A 173 -15.57 -12.34 10.52
CA ASN A 173 -15.53 -13.36 9.48
C ASN A 173 -14.11 -13.63 9.02
N ILE A 174 -13.93 -14.85 8.51
CA ILE A 174 -12.77 -15.20 7.71
C ILE A 174 -13.17 -15.22 6.23
N ARG A 175 -12.31 -14.68 5.37
CA ARG A 175 -12.48 -14.68 3.92
C ARG A 175 -11.27 -15.27 3.22
N PHE A 176 -11.54 -16.08 2.21
CA PHE A 176 -10.56 -16.52 1.24
C PHE A 176 -10.97 -16.01 -0.13
N ASN A 177 -10.06 -15.33 -0.81
CA ASN A 177 -10.29 -14.81 -2.15
C ASN A 177 -9.28 -15.43 -3.10
N THR A 178 -9.72 -15.78 -4.31
CA THR A 178 -8.85 -16.28 -5.37
C THR A 178 -9.33 -15.80 -6.72
N GLY A 179 -8.41 -15.39 -7.58
CA GLY A 179 -8.73 -14.92 -8.92
C GLY A 179 -7.55 -14.21 -9.55
N PHE A 180 -7.82 -13.19 -10.35
CA PHE A 180 -6.79 -12.56 -11.17
C PHE A 180 -6.62 -11.09 -10.81
N LEU A 181 -5.38 -10.63 -10.87
CA LEU A 181 -5.01 -9.23 -10.82
C LEU A 181 -4.38 -8.85 -12.16
N PHE A 182 -4.95 -7.83 -12.78
CA PHE A 182 -4.61 -7.31 -14.10
C PHE A 182 -3.88 -5.98 -13.94
N ILE A 183 -2.65 -5.89 -14.44
CA ILE A 183 -1.93 -4.61 -14.45
C ILE A 183 -2.48 -3.75 -15.61
N LEU A 184 -2.99 -2.56 -15.29
CA LEU A 184 -3.60 -1.58 -16.19
C LEU A 184 -2.57 -0.57 -16.70
N GLY A 185 -2.11 -0.73 -17.95
CA GLY A 185 -1.22 0.24 -18.61
C GLY A 185 -0.20 -0.45 -19.51
N GLN A 186 0.73 0.33 -20.08
CA GLN A 186 1.84 -0.25 -20.84
C GLN A 186 2.77 -1.01 -19.89
N TYR A 187 2.77 -2.33 -20.04
CA TYR A 187 3.74 -3.23 -19.44
C TYR A 187 5.05 -3.09 -20.21
N GLY A 188 5.97 -2.28 -19.69
CA GLY A 188 7.33 -2.17 -20.22
C GLY A 188 8.23 -3.33 -19.80
N GLY A 189 7.83 -4.59 -20.00
CA GLY A 189 8.59 -5.68 -19.36
C GLY A 189 8.37 -7.10 -19.85
N GLY A 190 8.30 -7.35 -21.16
CA GLY A 190 8.21 -8.73 -21.61
C GLY A 190 8.48 -8.96 -23.09
N ASP A 191 9.66 -8.58 -23.55
CA ASP A 191 10.48 -9.50 -24.35
C ASP A 191 11.92 -8.97 -24.43
N LYS A 192 12.87 -9.81 -23.98
CA LYS A 192 14.33 -9.62 -23.97
C LYS A 192 14.88 -8.54 -23.03
N GLY A 193 15.34 -8.96 -21.85
CA GLY A 193 16.41 -8.28 -21.11
C GLY A 193 16.23 -6.77 -20.95
N GLY A 194 15.01 -6.31 -20.68
CA GLY A 194 14.75 -4.92 -20.37
C GLY A 194 15.36 -4.64 -19.00
N LYS A 195 16.41 -3.82 -18.97
CA LYS A 195 16.79 -3.09 -17.77
C LYS A 195 15.52 -2.45 -17.18
N GLU A 196 15.53 -2.21 -15.87
CA GLU A 196 14.73 -1.14 -15.26
C GLU A 196 14.75 0.09 -16.20
N PRO A 197 13.74 0.99 -16.20
CA PRO A 197 13.95 2.27 -16.87
C PRO A 197 15.33 2.75 -16.40
N ASP A 198 16.29 2.92 -17.33
CA ASP A 198 17.60 3.49 -17.00
C ASP A 198 17.22 4.86 -16.43
N VAL A 199 17.01 4.91 -15.11
CA VAL A 199 17.06 6.15 -14.40
C VAL A 199 18.54 6.44 -14.48
N GLU A 200 18.85 7.35 -15.39
CA GLU A 200 20.22 7.73 -15.68
C GLU A 200 20.88 8.05 -14.34
N ASP A 201 22.00 7.40 -14.10
CA ASP A 201 22.86 7.51 -12.94
C ASP A 201 24.24 7.66 -13.59
N THR A 202 24.52 8.91 -13.96
CA THR A 202 25.58 9.29 -14.89
C THR A 202 26.95 9.04 -14.25
N ASP A 203 27.06 9.12 -12.93
CA ASP A 203 28.29 8.89 -12.18
C ASP A 203 28.36 7.55 -11.42
N GLY A 204 27.24 6.84 -11.28
CA GLY A 204 27.17 5.49 -10.73
C GLY A 204 27.25 5.42 -9.21
N ASP A 205 26.87 6.48 -8.49
CA ASP A 205 26.93 6.53 -7.03
C ASP A 205 25.72 5.86 -6.33
N GLY A 206 24.70 5.50 -7.10
CA GLY A 206 23.47 4.85 -6.62
C GLY A 206 22.34 5.82 -6.26
N VAL A 207 22.51 7.11 -6.47
CA VAL A 207 21.50 8.17 -6.55
C VAL A 207 21.23 8.43 -8.03
N SER A 208 19.96 8.45 -8.44
CA SER A 208 19.63 8.74 -9.83
C SER A 208 19.85 10.22 -10.18
N ASP A 209 20.21 10.56 -11.42
CA ASP A 209 20.39 11.93 -11.95
C ASP A 209 19.21 12.88 -11.63
N VAL A 210 17.99 12.35 -11.48
CA VAL A 210 16.79 13.13 -11.14
C VAL A 210 16.67 13.48 -9.65
N MET A 211 17.39 12.76 -8.79
CA MET A 211 17.46 12.94 -7.34
C MET A 211 18.86 13.37 -6.88
N ASP A 212 19.80 13.46 -7.83
CA ASP A 212 21.20 13.79 -7.62
C ASP A 212 21.41 15.28 -7.89
N GLU A 213 21.96 16.00 -6.90
CA GLU A 213 22.36 17.40 -7.04
C GLU A 213 23.66 17.55 -7.86
N CYS A 214 24.44 16.47 -7.99
CA CYS A 214 25.71 16.37 -8.71
C CYS A 214 25.75 15.20 -9.73
N PRO A 215 24.88 15.16 -10.76
CA PRO A 215 24.76 13.98 -11.65
C PRO A 215 26.05 13.50 -12.35
N GLU A 216 27.08 14.33 -12.44
CA GLU A 216 28.36 14.00 -13.09
C GLU A 216 29.48 13.66 -12.10
N VAL A 217 29.25 13.77 -10.78
CA VAL A 217 30.28 13.68 -9.74
C VAL A 217 29.76 12.84 -8.56
N PRO A 218 30.33 11.64 -8.35
CA PRO A 218 29.74 10.68 -7.42
C PRO A 218 29.83 11.16 -5.97
N GLY A 219 28.75 10.93 -5.24
CA GLY A 219 28.62 11.29 -3.83
C GLY A 219 27.93 10.21 -3.01
N THR A 220 27.12 10.64 -2.05
CA THR A 220 26.37 9.72 -1.19
C THR A 220 24.90 10.11 -1.14
N ALA A 221 24.04 9.14 -0.80
CA ALA A 221 22.63 9.41 -0.58
C ALA A 221 22.34 10.38 0.59
N ALA A 222 23.28 10.56 1.53
CA ALA A 222 23.14 11.54 2.62
C ALA A 222 23.31 12.98 2.12
N THR A 223 24.09 13.15 1.06
CA THR A 223 24.49 14.42 0.45
C THR A 223 23.80 14.64 -0.90
N PHE A 224 22.68 13.94 -1.13
CA PHE A 224 21.91 13.98 -2.39
C PHE A 224 22.77 13.74 -3.64
N GLY A 225 23.69 12.78 -3.57
CA GLY A 225 24.55 12.39 -4.69
C GLY A 225 25.78 13.28 -4.89
N CYS A 226 25.96 14.31 -4.07
CA CYS A 226 27.14 15.16 -4.14
C CYS A 226 28.32 14.67 -3.27
N PRO A 227 29.57 14.97 -3.65
CA PRO A 227 30.73 14.79 -2.79
C PRO A 227 30.59 15.64 -1.52
N ASP A 228 31.21 15.17 -0.44
CA ASP A 228 31.34 15.87 0.84
C ASP A 228 32.82 15.77 1.23
N THR A 229 33.55 16.85 0.98
CA THR A 229 35.01 16.88 1.01
C THR A 229 35.55 16.88 2.44
N ASP A 230 34.83 17.44 3.42
CA ASP A 230 35.28 17.51 4.82
C ASP A 230 34.51 16.58 5.78
N GLY A 231 33.44 15.95 5.30
CA GLY A 231 32.72 14.89 6.00
C GLY A 231 31.75 15.40 7.06
N ASP A 232 31.26 16.64 6.96
CA ASP A 232 30.31 17.20 7.92
C ASP A 232 28.85 16.79 7.66
N GLY A 233 28.58 16.14 6.51
CA GLY A 233 27.28 15.64 6.10
C GLY A 233 26.49 16.59 5.20
N ILE A 234 27.08 17.71 4.76
CA ILE A 234 26.54 18.62 3.76
C ILE A 234 27.33 18.42 2.46
N GLY A 235 26.64 18.28 1.33
CA GLY A 235 27.33 18.13 0.04
C GLY A 235 28.05 19.42 -0.35
N ASP A 236 29.22 19.32 -1.00
CA ASP A 236 30.08 20.43 -1.43
C ASP A 236 29.34 21.60 -2.13
N PRO A 237 28.28 21.38 -2.95
CA PRO A 237 27.53 22.50 -3.55
C PRO A 237 26.62 23.25 -2.59
N SER A 238 26.19 22.57 -1.52
CA SER A 238 25.32 23.10 -0.47
C SER A 238 26.12 23.63 0.74
N ASP A 239 27.40 23.29 0.82
CA ASP A 239 28.33 23.73 1.86
C ASP A 239 29.03 25.05 1.46
N LYS A 240 29.01 26.05 2.37
CA LYS A 240 29.72 27.32 2.19
C LYS A 240 31.22 27.24 2.45
N CYS A 241 31.66 26.21 3.17
CA CYS A 241 33.04 25.93 3.50
C CYS A 241 33.44 24.47 3.18
N PRO A 242 33.46 24.04 1.89
CA PRO A 242 33.66 22.63 1.46
C PRO A 242 34.99 21.94 1.84
N THR A 243 35.83 22.56 2.66
CA THR A 243 37.12 22.02 3.07
C THR A 243 37.33 22.11 4.59
N LEU A 244 36.34 22.62 5.32
CA LEU A 244 36.40 22.93 6.73
C LEU A 244 35.06 22.59 7.37
N ALA A 245 35.00 21.40 7.97
CA ALA A 245 33.78 20.88 8.55
C ALA A 245 33.14 21.86 9.55
N GLY A 246 31.82 22.05 9.42
CA GLY A 246 31.05 22.93 10.27
C GLY A 246 29.67 22.37 10.63
N PRO A 247 28.96 23.04 11.55
CA PRO A 247 27.57 22.71 11.83
C PRO A 247 26.64 23.10 10.66
N ALA A 248 25.58 22.31 10.46
CA ALA A 248 24.55 22.60 9.48
C ALA A 248 23.81 23.92 9.74
N GLU A 249 23.78 24.39 10.99
CA GLU A 249 23.24 25.70 11.35
C GLU A 249 24.02 26.88 10.74
N LEU A 250 25.29 26.65 10.36
CA LEU A 250 26.18 27.64 9.76
C LEU A 250 26.51 27.33 8.29
N ASP A 251 25.65 26.54 7.63
CA ASP A 251 25.81 26.09 6.25
C ASP A 251 27.19 25.43 5.99
N GLY A 252 27.67 24.63 6.95
CA GLY A 252 28.92 23.85 6.85
C GLY A 252 30.20 24.59 7.20
N CYS A 253 30.11 25.87 7.63
CA CYS A 253 31.30 26.62 8.05
C CYS A 253 31.64 26.47 9.53
N PRO A 254 32.94 26.42 9.90
CA PRO A 254 33.38 26.26 11.28
C PRO A 254 33.08 27.50 12.13
N ASP A 255 32.90 27.26 13.42
CA ASP A 255 32.74 28.23 14.50
C ASP A 255 33.57 27.72 15.69
N ALA A 256 34.77 28.27 15.84
CA ALA A 256 35.79 27.79 16.77
C ALA A 256 35.45 28.07 18.24
N ASP A 257 34.73 29.16 18.52
CA ASP A 257 34.41 29.61 19.88
C ASP A 257 32.94 29.33 20.28
N GLY A 258 32.10 28.98 19.32
CA GLY A 258 30.72 28.54 19.49
C GLY A 258 29.73 29.68 19.72
N ASP A 259 30.05 30.91 19.28
CA ASP A 259 29.20 32.07 19.48
C ASP A 259 28.10 32.25 18.40
N GLY A 260 28.14 31.41 17.35
CA GLY A 260 27.20 31.40 16.24
C GLY A 260 27.59 32.28 15.05
N VAL A 261 28.82 32.81 15.02
CA VAL A 261 29.42 33.48 13.87
C VAL A 261 30.48 32.56 13.25
N THR A 262 30.48 32.42 11.93
CA THR A 262 31.50 31.60 11.25
C THR A 262 32.88 32.23 11.42
N ASP A 263 33.95 31.44 11.58
CA ASP A 263 35.34 31.91 11.76
C ASP A 263 35.79 32.96 10.73
N LYS A 264 35.24 32.91 9.52
CA LYS A 264 35.54 33.85 8.42
C LYS A 264 34.96 35.24 8.63
N ASP A 265 33.81 35.31 9.28
CA ASP A 265 33.03 36.53 9.52
C ASP A 265 33.15 36.98 10.99
N ASP A 266 33.96 36.30 11.80
CA ASP A 266 34.27 36.64 13.19
C ASP A 266 35.55 37.49 13.29
N ASP A 267 35.46 38.60 14.03
CA ASP A 267 36.59 39.47 14.34
C ASP A 267 37.46 38.89 15.49
N CYS A 268 36.96 37.93 16.26
CA CYS A 268 37.59 37.30 17.43
C CYS A 268 37.42 35.76 17.49
N PRO A 269 37.80 35.00 16.44
CA PRO A 269 37.67 33.54 16.40
C PRO A 269 38.59 32.79 17.37
#